data_AF-A0A2H0LXH5-F1
#
_entry.id   AF-A0A2H0LXH5-F1
#
_cell.length_a   1.000
_cell.length_b   1.000
_cell.length_c   1.000
_cell.angle_alpha   90.00
_cell.angle_beta   90.00
_cell.angle_gamma   90.00
#
_symmetry.space_group_name_H-M   'P 1'
#
loop_
_entity.id
_entity.type
_entity.pdbx_description
1 polymer ?
#
loop_
_entity_poly.entity_id
_entity_poly.type
_entity_poly.pdbx_seq_one_letter_code
_entity_poly.pdbx_strand_id
1 'polypeptide(L)' 'MVLGARKKLMKTLNKKSASSSPANSAKSQNADRETLSKLISERAYYIWEEKGKPSGDDFNIWLQAENEIRAKFCK' A
#
# COMPACT_ATOMS: atom_id res chain seq x y z
N MET A 1 21.47 -23.31 30.90
CA MET A 1 20.79 -22.00 30.85
C MET A 1 21.01 -21.39 29.47
N VAL A 2 19.88 -21.14 28.77
CA VAL A 2 19.59 -20.18 27.68
C VAL A 2 20.38 -20.21 26.35
N LEU A 3 19.64 -20.55 25.29
CA LEU A 3 19.92 -20.42 23.85
C LEU A 3 20.04 -18.95 23.40
N GLY A 4 20.66 -18.70 22.24
CA GLY A 4 20.14 -17.67 21.33
C GLY A 4 21.17 -16.83 20.59
N ALA A 5 21.32 -17.12 19.31
CA ALA A 5 22.15 -16.41 18.35
C ALA A 5 21.46 -15.16 17.74
N ARG A 6 22.25 -14.27 17.10
CA ARG A 6 22.15 -13.81 15.68
C ARG A 6 22.35 -12.30 15.44
N LYS A 7 23.45 -12.02 14.72
CA LYS A 7 23.58 -11.33 13.41
C LYS A 7 22.93 -9.94 13.19
N LYS A 8 23.84 -8.97 12.98
CA LYS A 8 23.96 -8.06 11.81
C LYS A 8 22.87 -7.01 11.56
N LEU A 9 23.23 -5.74 11.74
CA LEU A 9 22.49 -4.60 11.22
C LEU A 9 23.20 -3.97 10.00
N MET A 10 22.43 -3.75 8.94
CA MET A 10 22.77 -3.34 7.59
C MET A 10 22.51 -1.83 7.40
N LYS A 11 23.44 -1.06 6.79
CA LYS A 11 23.58 -0.65 5.37
C LYS A 11 22.56 0.45 4.93
N THR A 12 23.17 1.57 4.56
CA THR A 12 22.69 2.85 4.00
C THR A 12 21.87 2.72 2.71
N LEU A 13 21.22 3.83 2.27
CA LEU A 13 21.09 4.36 0.87
C LEU A 13 19.95 5.42 0.82
N ASN A 14 20.20 6.68 0.41
CA ASN A 14 20.29 7.22 -0.96
C ASN A 14 18.96 7.84 -1.47
N LYS A 15 18.78 9.14 -1.20
CA LYS A 15 17.65 9.95 -1.68
C LYS A 15 17.97 10.51 -3.07
N LYS A 16 17.37 9.91 -4.11
CA LYS A 16 17.36 10.41 -5.49
C LYS A 16 15.92 10.45 -5.95
N SER A 17 15.45 11.61 -6.40
CA SER A 17 14.38 11.71 -7.41
C SER A 17 14.30 13.13 -7.94
N ALA A 18 14.71 13.29 -9.19
CA ALA A 18 14.29 14.34 -10.09
C ALA A 18 13.10 13.80 -10.90
N SER A 19 12.03 14.60 -11.05
CA SER A 19 11.02 14.49 -12.11
C SER A 19 9.99 15.61 -11.90
N SER A 20 10.08 16.73 -12.63
CA SER A 20 9.35 17.00 -13.89
C SER A 20 7.82 16.91 -13.75
N SER A 21 7.18 18.09 -13.73
CA SER A 21 5.72 18.33 -13.72
C SER A 21 4.96 17.67 -14.87
N PRO A 22 3.64 17.47 -14.69
CA PRO A 22 2.68 18.05 -15.63
C PRO A 22 1.50 18.76 -14.91
N ALA A 23 1.32 20.05 -15.19
CA ALA A 23 0.36 20.91 -14.48
C ALA A 23 -1.04 21.00 -15.13
N ASN A 24 -1.41 20.14 -16.09
CA ASN A 24 -2.69 20.26 -16.83
C ASN A 24 -3.59 19.00 -16.82
N SER A 25 -3.31 18.01 -15.96
CA SER A 25 -4.11 16.78 -15.78
C SER A 25 -4.75 16.67 -14.39
N ALA A 26 -4.63 17.71 -13.56
CA ALA A 26 -4.94 17.65 -12.13
C ALA A 26 -6.43 17.38 -11.79
N LYS A 27 -7.38 17.77 -12.65
CA LYS A 27 -8.82 17.55 -12.37
C LYS A 27 -9.31 16.14 -12.75
N SER A 28 -8.88 15.61 -13.89
CA SER A 28 -9.31 14.29 -14.37
C SER A 28 -8.66 13.15 -13.58
N GLN A 29 -7.40 13.32 -13.16
CA GLN A 29 -6.70 12.34 -12.33
C GLN A 29 -7.21 12.28 -10.89
N ASN A 30 -7.91 13.33 -10.41
CA ASN A 30 -8.43 13.35 -9.05
C ASN A 30 -9.68 12.45 -8.89
N ALA A 31 -10.55 12.44 -9.90
CA ALA A 31 -11.73 11.55 -9.91
C ALA A 31 -11.34 10.07 -9.98
N ASP A 32 -10.34 9.73 -10.79
CA ASP A 32 -9.81 8.38 -10.88
C ASP A 32 -9.16 7.94 -9.56
N ARG A 33 -8.37 8.82 -8.94
CA ARG A 33 -7.76 8.57 -7.62
C ARG A 33 -8.79 8.42 -6.50
N GLU A 34 -9.85 9.22 -6.48
CA GLU A 34 -10.91 9.08 -5.50
C GLU A 34 -11.66 7.75 -5.69
N THR A 35 -11.94 7.37 -6.94
CA THR A 35 -12.57 6.09 -7.28
C THR A 35 -11.69 4.91 -6.87
N LEU A 36 -10.39 4.99 -7.17
CA LEU A 36 -9.41 3.98 -6.77
C LEU A 36 -9.32 3.87 -5.25
N SER A 37 -9.26 4.99 -4.53
CA SER A 37 -9.23 5.01 -3.06
C SER A 37 -10.47 4.36 -2.46
N LYS A 38 -11.66 4.60 -3.02
CA LYS A 38 -12.91 3.95 -2.57
C LYS A 38 -12.83 2.44 -2.75
N LEU A 39 -12.42 1.97 -3.93
CA LEU A 39 -12.28 0.54 -4.22
C LEU A 39 -11.25 -0.16 -3.31
N ILE A 40 -10.12 0.51 -3.01
CA ILE A 40 -9.11 -0.01 -2.09
C ILE A 40 -9.70 -0.10 -0.68
N SER A 41 -10.40 0.93 -0.21
CA SER A 41 -11.01 0.96 1.13
C SER A 41 -12.08 -0.13 1.30
N GLU A 42 -12.93 -0.34 0.30
CA GLU A 42 -13.92 -1.42 0.30
C GLU A 42 -13.23 -2.78 0.35
N ARG A 43 -12.21 -3.00 -0.49
CA ARG A 43 -11.48 -4.26 -0.50
C ARG A 43 -10.73 -4.52 0.81
N ALA A 44 -10.13 -3.50 1.41
CA ALA A 44 -9.49 -3.58 2.71
C ALA A 44 -10.49 -3.97 3.81
N TYR A 45 -11.69 -3.39 3.78
CA TYR A 45 -12.76 -3.72 4.73
C TYR A 45 -13.16 -5.20 4.66
N TYR A 46 -13.36 -5.75 3.45
CA TYR A 46 -13.68 -7.16 3.29
C TYR A 46 -12.56 -8.08 3.80
N ILE A 47 -11.29 -7.78 3.47
CA ILE A 47 -10.15 -8.56 3.96
C ILE A 47 -10.07 -8.51 5.49
N TRP A 48 -10.36 -7.36 6.10
CA TRP A 48 -10.40 -7.20 7.56
C TRP A 48 -11.52 -8.03 8.20
N GLU A 49 -12.71 -8.04 7.60
CA GLU A 49 -13.82 -8.88 8.04
C GLU A 49 -13.52 -10.38 7.90
N GLU A 50 -12.97 -10.81 6.76
CA GLU A 50 -12.57 -12.20 6.48
C GLU A 50 -11.51 -12.70 7.47
N LYS A 51 -10.58 -11.85 7.88
CA LYS A 51 -9.55 -12.18 8.87
C LYS A 51 -10.06 -12.19 10.32
N GLY A 52 -11.33 -11.85 10.56
CA GLY A 52 -11.90 -11.81 11.90
C GLY A 52 -11.51 -10.55 12.68
N LYS A 53 -11.30 -9.43 11.99
CA LYS A 53 -11.03 -8.10 12.58
C LYS A 53 -9.74 -8.05 13.41
N PRO A 54 -8.60 -8.48 12.84
CA PRO A 54 -7.32 -8.41 13.54
C PRO A 54 -6.98 -6.95 13.83
N SER A 55 -6.57 -6.68 15.07
CA SER A 55 -6.11 -5.34 15.47
C SER A 55 -4.62 -5.20 15.16
N GLY A 56 -4.24 -4.13 14.45
CA GLY A 56 -2.84 -3.84 14.11
C GLY A 56 -2.38 -4.37 12.74
N ASP A 57 -3.24 -5.06 12.00
CA ASP A 57 -2.97 -5.51 10.62
C ASP A 57 -3.55 -4.57 9.55
N ASP A 58 -4.13 -3.44 9.95
CA ASP A 58 -4.84 -2.51 9.08
C ASP A 58 -3.98 -2.05 7.89
N PHE A 59 -2.69 -1.79 8.13
CA PHE A 59 -1.75 -1.38 7.08
C PHE A 59 -1.45 -2.53 6.09
N ASN A 60 -1.26 -3.75 6.58
CA ASN A 60 -1.01 -4.92 5.72
C ASN A 60 -2.25 -5.22 4.87
N ILE A 61 -3.43 -5.11 5.47
CA ILE A 61 -4.73 -5.30 4.82
C ILE A 61 -4.95 -4.25 3.72
N TRP A 62 -4.65 -2.98 4.01
CA TRP A 62 -4.70 -1.91 3.02
C TRP A 62 -3.73 -2.14 1.86
N LEU A 63 -2.48 -2.50 2.15
CA LEU A 63 -1.46 -2.77 1.13
C LEU A 63 -1.86 -3.94 0.22
N GLN A 64 -2.43 -5.00 0.81
CA GLN A 64 -2.95 -6.13 0.07
C GLN A 64 -4.10 -5.70 -0.85
N ALA A 65 -5.07 -4.96 -0.32
CA ALA A 65 -6.19 -4.43 -1.10
C ALA A 65 -5.71 -3.54 -2.26
N GLU A 66 -4.75 -2.65 -2.02
CA GLU A 66 -4.17 -1.80 -3.06
C GLU A 66 -3.56 -2.64 -4.20
N ASN A 67 -2.76 -3.65 -3.86
CA ASN A 67 -2.13 -4.50 -4.85
C ASN A 67 -3.16 -5.28 -5.69
N GLU A 68 -4.24 -5.78 -5.06
CA GLU A 68 -5.32 -6.47 -5.76
C GLU A 68 -6.09 -5.55 -6.70
N ILE A 69 -6.42 -4.34 -6.26
CA ILE A 69 -7.08 -3.34 -7.10
C ILE A 69 -6.15 -2.95 -8.25
N ARG A 70 -4.91 -2.59 -8.00
CA ARG A 70 -3.93 -2.24 -9.05
C ARG A 70 -3.75 -3.34 -10.09
N ALA A 71 -3.71 -4.61 -9.67
CA ALA A 71 -3.62 -5.75 -10.59
C ALA A 71 -4.89 -5.93 -11.44
N LYS A 72 -6.07 -5.53 -10.96
CA LYS A 72 -7.32 -5.57 -11.74
C LYS A 72 -7.37 -4.47 -12.80
N PHE A 73 -6.86 -3.29 -12.47
CA PHE A 73 -6.85 -2.12 -13.37
C PHE A 73 -5.65 -2.09 -14.33
N CYS A 74 -4.57 -2.80 -14.03
CA CYS A 74 -3.46 -3.04 -14.96
C CYS A 74 -3.76 -4.30 -15.79
N LYS A 75 -4.54 -4.14 -16.86
CA LYS A 75 -4.76 -5.12 -17.93
C LYS A 75 -4.50 -4.48 -19.28
#